data_AF-A0A2T2UC45-F1
#
_entry.id   AF-A0A2T2UC45-F1
#
_cell.length_a   1.000
_cell.length_b   1.000
_cell.length_c   1.000
_cell.angle_alpha   90.00
_cell.angle_beta   90.00
_cell.angle_gamma   90.00
#
_symmetry.space_group_name_H-M   'P 1'
#
loop_
_entity.id
_entity.type
_entity.pdbx_description
1 polymer ?
#
loop_
_entity_poly.entity_id
_entity_poly.type
_entity_poly.pdbx_seq_one_letter_code
_entity_poly.pdbx_strand_id
1 'polypeptide(L)' 'SAERRSAIINGRNVREGGRVGGATVIAIESGRVTLDYRGRRFTIGDSSPSVRSHERSGDTRP' A
#
# COMPACT_ATOMS: atom_id res chain seq x y z
N SER A 1 19.81 5.48 -16.70
CA SER A 1 18.97 4.39 -17.20
C SER A 1 17.81 4.19 -16.24
N ALA A 2 16.60 4.61 -16.60
CA ALA A 2 15.42 4.39 -15.77
C ALA A 2 15.00 2.92 -15.92
N GLU A 3 15.58 2.04 -15.12
CA GLU A 3 15.09 0.67 -15.00
C GLU A 3 13.59 0.76 -14.67
N ARG A 4 12.74 0.24 -15.56
CA ARG A 4 11.29 0.27 -15.39
C ARG A 4 10.96 -0.62 -14.20
N ARG A 5 10.84 -0.02 -13.02
CA ARG A 5 10.52 -0.74 -11.79
C ARG A 5 9.08 -1.23 -11.90
N SER A 6 8.90 -2.51 -11.59
CA SER A 6 7.61 -3.19 -11.63
C SER A 6 7.40 -3.95 -10.33
N ALA A 7 6.16 -4.03 -9.87
CA ALA A 7 5.80 -4.68 -8.63
C ALA A 7 4.60 -5.61 -8.84
N ILE A 8 4.47 -6.65 -8.02
CA ILE A 8 3.29 -7.52 -8.04
C ILE A 8 2.36 -7.10 -6.90
N ILE A 9 1.18 -6.59 -7.24
CA ILE A 9 0.13 -6.21 -6.28
C ILE A 9 -1.10 -7.04 -6.57
N ASN A 10 -1.61 -7.78 -5.56
CA ASN A 10 -2.77 -8.67 -5.71
C ASN A 10 -2.62 -9.64 -6.91
N GLY A 11 -1.41 -10.20 -7.11
CA GLY A 11 -1.11 -11.11 -8.24
C GLY A 11 -1.02 -10.43 -9.61
N ARG A 12 -1.12 -9.10 -9.70
CA ARG A 12 -0.99 -8.35 -10.94
C ARG A 12 0.34 -7.62 -11.00
N ASN A 13 1.02 -7.74 -12.14
CA ASN A 13 2.21 -6.94 -12.43
C ASN A 13 1.78 -5.48 -12.73
N VAL A 14 2.26 -4.54 -11.92
CA VAL A 14 2.02 -3.12 -12.05
C VAL A 14 3.34 -2.37 -12.24
N ARG A 15 3.27 -1.23 -12.92
CA ARG A 15 4.40 -0.33 -13.16
C ARG A 15 4.09 1.04 -12.59
N GLU A 16 5.11 1.87 -12.39
CA GLU A 16 4.91 3.29 -12.07
C GLU A 16 4.00 3.97 -13.11
N GLY A 17 3.07 4.79 -12.64
CA GLY A 17 1.98 5.37 -13.43
C GLY A 17 0.81 4.42 -13.73
N GLY A 18 0.97 3.12 -13.48
CA GLY A 18 -0.06 2.12 -13.68
C GLY A 18 -1.22 2.23 -12.67
N ARG A 19 -2.38 1.69 -13.01
CA ARG A 19 -3.56 1.66 -12.13
C ARG A 19 -3.85 0.28 -11.59
N VAL A 20 -4.21 0.19 -10.32
CA VAL A 20 -4.58 -1.06 -9.63
C VAL A 20 -5.66 -0.77 -8.59
N GLY A 21 -6.80 -1.46 -8.68
CA GLY A 21 -7.89 -1.32 -7.70
C GLY A 21 -8.43 0.12 -7.54
N GLY A 22 -8.33 0.96 -8.58
CA GLY A 22 -8.70 2.38 -8.52
C GLY A 22 -7.64 3.30 -7.93
N ALA A 23 -6.49 2.77 -7.52
CA ALA A 23 -5.31 3.53 -7.13
C ALA A 23 -4.32 3.66 -8.30
N THR A 24 -3.51 4.71 -8.31
CA THR A 24 -2.43 4.95 -9.27
C THR A 24 -1.09 4.71 -8.58
N VAL A 25 -0.22 3.90 -9.17
CA VAL A 25 1.15 3.68 -8.67
C VAL A 25 1.95 4.94 -8.92
N ILE A 26 2.43 5.58 -7.85
CA ILE A 26 3.19 6.83 -7.93
C ILE A 26 4.69 6.55 -7.95
N ALA A 27 5.14 5.59 -7.14
CA ALA A 27 6.54 5.21 -7.05
C ALA A 27 6.69 3.74 -6.69
N ILE A 28 7.70 3.09 -7.26
CA ILE A 28 8.14 1.75 -6.89
C ILE A 28 9.60 1.86 -6.44
N GLU A 29 9.85 1.56 -5.19
CA GLU A 29 11.17 1.48 -4.57
C GLU A 29 11.46 0.03 -4.15
N SER A 30 12.69 -0.27 -3.77
CA SER A 30 13.07 -1.63 -3.34
C SER A 30 12.23 -2.06 -2.13
N GLY A 31 11.29 -2.99 -2.34
CA GLY A 31 10.39 -3.49 -1.30
C GLY A 31 9.19 -2.60 -0.96
N ARG A 32 9.07 -1.40 -1.55
CA ARG A 32 7.99 -0.44 -1.24
C ARG A 32 7.30 0.07 -2.50
N VAL A 33 5.97 0.13 -2.45
CA VAL A 33 5.15 0.69 -3.52
C VAL A 33 4.26 1.78 -2.95
N THR A 34 4.36 2.98 -3.50
CA THR A 34 3.49 4.10 -3.15
C THR A 34 2.38 4.24 -4.18
N LEU A 35 1.16 4.34 -3.68
CA LEU A 35 -0.10 4.39 -4.43
C LEU A 35 -0.86 5.66 -4.05
N ASP A 36 -1.51 6.29 -5.02
CA ASP A 36 -2.53 7.32 -4.79
C ASP A 36 -3.91 6.74 -5.06
N TYR A 37 -4.80 6.80 -4.06
CA TYR A 37 -6.20 6.45 -4.22
C TYR A 37 -7.06 7.67 -3.85
N ARG A 38 -7.64 8.31 -4.88
CA ARG A 38 -8.50 9.49 -4.72
C ARG A 38 -7.83 10.62 -3.92
N GLY A 39 -6.55 10.89 -4.19
CA GLY A 39 -5.78 11.93 -3.50
C GLY A 39 -5.23 11.53 -2.12
N ARG A 40 -5.45 10.29 -1.68
CA ARG A 40 -4.84 9.73 -0.47
C ARG A 40 -3.69 8.81 -0.85
N ARG A 41 -2.52 9.05 -0.26
CA ARG A 41 -1.33 8.23 -0.49
C ARG A 41 -1.27 7.04 0.46
N PHE A 42 -0.94 5.87 -0.09
CA PHE A 42 -0.74 4.61 0.63
C PHE A 42 0.60 4.04 0.23
N THR A 43 1.35 3.52 1.19
CA THR A 43 2.61 2.82 0.92
C THR A 43 2.44 1.37 1.36
N ILE A 44 2.72 0.45 0.44
CA ILE A 44 2.69 -0.99 0.67
C ILE A 44 4.14 -1.49 0.62
N GLY A 45 4.63 -2.12 1.68
CA GLY A 45 5.99 -2.67 1.72
C GLY A 45 6.32 -3.25 3.09
N ASP A 46 7.52 -3.80 3.22
CA ASP A 46 8.09 -4.50 4.38
C ASP A 46 8.19 -3.72 5.71
N SER A 47 7.62 -2.51 5.81
CA SER A 47 7.28 -1.95 7.11
C SER A 47 5.90 -2.47 7.50
N SER A 48 5.93 -3.59 8.23
CA SER A 48 4.84 -4.23 8.96
C SER A 48 3.65 -3.29 9.20
N PRO A 49 2.40 -3.72 8.93
CA PRO A 49 1.27 -2.90 9.26
C PRO A 49 1.27 -2.69 10.78
N SER A 50 1.52 -1.46 11.24
CA SER A 50 0.93 -1.00 12.49
C SER A 50 -0.57 -0.89 12.22
N VAL A 51 -1.22 -2.05 12.11
CA VAL A 51 -2.60 -2.18 12.52
C VAL A 51 -2.58 -1.82 14.00
N ARG A 52 -2.79 -0.53 14.30
CA ARG A 52 -3.51 -0.16 15.50
C ARG A 52 -4.88 -0.82 15.36
N SER A 53 -4.92 -2.11 15.71
CA SER A 53 -6.09 -2.73 16.29
C SER A 53 -6.50 -1.77 17.38
N HIS A 54 -7.51 -0.96 17.08
CA HIS A 54 -8.22 -0.17 18.05
C HIS A 54 -8.72 -1.20 19.06
N GLU A 55 -7.97 -1.34 20.14
CA GLU A 55 -8.28 -2.16 21.29
C GLU A 55 -9.71 -1.74 21.68
N ARG A 56 -10.66 -2.62 21.37
CA ARG A 56 -12.05 -2.42 21.74
C ARG A 56 -12.07 -2.68 23.24
N SER A 57 -11.79 -1.64 24.02
CA SER A 57 -12.00 -1.61 25.47
C SER A 57 -13.50 -1.76 25.71
N GLY A 58 -13.97 -3.00 25.68
CA GLY A 58 -15.25 -3.40 26.23
C GLY A 58 -15.07 -3.58 27.73
N ASP A 59 -15.17 -2.47 28.45
CA ASP A 59 -15.59 -2.48 29.85
C ASP A 59 -16.90 -3.25 29.93
N THR A 60 -16.90 -4.38 30.61
CA THR A 60 -18.14 -4.97 31.14
C THR A 60 -17.79 -5.67 32.44
N ARG A 61 -17.90 -4.91 33.53
CA ARG A 61 -18.20 -5.44 34.87
C ARG A 61 -19.59 -6.11 34.85
N PRO A 62 -19.79 -7.17 35.63
CA PRO A 62 -20.21 -7.01 37.01
C PRO A 62 -19.32 -7.73 38.04
#